data_AF-A0A8K0S141-F1
#
_entry.id   AF-A0A8K0S141-F1
#
_cell.length_a   1.000
_cell.length_b   1.000
_cell.length_c   1.000
_cell.angle_alpha   90.00
_cell.angle_beta   90.00
_cell.angle_gamma   90.00
#
_symmetry.space_group_name_H-M   'P 1'
#
loop_
_entity.id
_entity.type
_entity.pdbx_description
1 polymer ?
#
loop_
_entity_poly.entity_id
_entity_poly.type
_entity_poly.pdbx_seq_one_letter_code
_entity_poly.pdbx_strand_id
1 'polypeptide(L)'
;MWSAIRLPHYLGRPRPRSPTLDSQSSRHHLLNDWTDIEENGAINEENGHPSEYGGNHEDEHLDLEATTKPKRHVRFADYEKPKTRTQTQIQTPTRTRTWANMCSCLTSPSSAILFAAVLLCLGVGYVYRWKIETALHRSWIPDAASEKFSQSRLPPPPEHLHITNYTLPLRTRGRDVVDVNGRRFKLASVNWYGSSDEFFVAGGLDIQHRDDIAKTIKRLGFNSVRLPYADELVMENPIVEERHLRANPDLVGLKALDIFHTIVQSLTKAGIAVIVNNHITSATWCCGANPCDAGWSNDHLGPICRVKQTEEEWIQHWETIMLPHINNPLVIGVDLRNEIRGLWGTMPWSKWAPAAERCGNRLLQMNRDWLVIVEGTESSNDLSSVCKRPILLDVNHRLVYSAHVYAWSGWGSWEGRFLQRDYASFAKTMRHNWAYILEKQIAPVWVGEIGAPVQPSVGDANYWQHLMRFLEEMDADFGYWALNARKPKGNATERYGLLQDDWKTPVLDYRMKDMLGLMAA
;
A
#
# COMPACT_ATOMS: atom_id res chain seq x y z
N MET A 1 17.46 47.48 36.84
CA MET A 1 17.81 46.17 36.24
C MET A 1 16.59 45.26 36.36
N TRP A 2 16.44 44.30 35.44
CA TRP A 2 15.16 43.68 35.03
C TRP A 2 14.29 44.64 34.19
N SER A 3 14.13 44.31 32.91
CA SER A 3 13.20 44.98 31.98
C SER A 3 12.22 43.95 31.43
N ALA A 4 10.97 44.01 31.88
CA ALA A 4 9.89 43.24 31.31
C ALA A 4 9.41 43.88 29.99
N ILE A 5 9.30 43.10 28.92
CA ILE A 5 8.71 43.54 27.65
C ILE A 5 7.24 43.09 27.61
N ARG A 6 6.35 44.03 27.26
CA ARG A 6 4.89 43.87 27.30
C ARG A 6 4.37 43.09 26.09
N LEU A 7 3.39 42.21 26.31
CA LEU A 7 2.48 41.79 25.24
C LEU A 7 1.49 42.92 24.89
N PRO A 8 1.14 43.11 23.61
CA PRO A 8 -0.04 43.87 23.21
C PRO A 8 -1.26 42.94 23.07
N HIS A 9 -2.36 43.25 23.78
CA HIS A 9 -3.68 42.71 23.46
C HIS A 9 -4.13 43.21 22.08
N TYR A 10 -4.60 42.31 21.21
CA TYR A 10 -5.42 42.67 20.06
C TYR A 10 -6.86 42.19 20.25
N LEU A 11 -7.78 43.15 20.26
CA LEU A 11 -9.22 42.93 20.31
C LEU A 11 -9.74 42.40 18.96
N GLY A 12 -10.79 41.58 19.01
CA GLY A 12 -11.28 40.82 17.87
C GLY A 12 -11.83 41.66 16.71
N ARG A 13 -11.75 41.09 15.50
CA ARG A 13 -12.53 41.49 14.32
C ARG A 13 -13.47 40.34 13.91
N PRO A 14 -14.64 40.64 13.33
CA PRO A 14 -15.66 39.62 13.07
C PRO A 14 -15.25 38.66 11.95
N ARG A 15 -15.78 37.42 12.01
CA ARG A 15 -15.55 36.38 11.00
C ARG A 15 -16.00 36.88 9.61
N PRO A 16 -15.17 36.79 8.55
CA PRO A 16 -15.67 36.89 7.19
C PRO A 16 -16.60 35.70 6.90
N ARG A 17 -17.67 35.93 6.12
CA ARG A 17 -18.58 34.86 5.69
C ARG A 17 -17.83 33.92 4.74
N SER A 18 -18.06 32.62 4.89
CA SER A 18 -17.55 31.61 3.96
C SER A 18 -18.05 31.88 2.54
N PRO A 19 -17.19 31.87 1.50
CA PRO A 19 -17.67 31.76 0.14
C PRO A 19 -18.22 30.33 -0.06
N THR A 20 -19.46 30.22 -0.50
CA THR A 20 -20.03 28.96 -0.99
C THR A 20 -19.32 28.60 -2.29
N LEU A 21 -18.38 27.65 -2.22
CA LEU A 21 -17.71 27.07 -3.38
C LEU A 21 -18.49 25.85 -3.87
N ASP A 22 -18.77 25.84 -5.17
CA ASP A 22 -19.73 24.94 -5.80
C ASP A 22 -19.10 23.57 -6.11
N SER A 23 -19.09 22.68 -5.12
CA SER A 23 -18.54 21.33 -5.24
C SER A 23 -19.32 20.40 -6.17
N GLN A 24 -20.49 20.83 -6.67
CA GLN A 24 -21.26 20.08 -7.67
C GLN A 24 -20.71 20.33 -9.08
N SER A 25 -20.24 21.54 -9.39
CA SER A 25 -19.66 21.87 -10.71
C SER A 25 -18.45 20.99 -11.05
N SER A 26 -17.50 20.82 -10.13
CA SER A 26 -16.32 19.96 -10.36
C SER A 26 -16.66 18.46 -10.40
N ARG A 27 -17.72 18.02 -9.71
CA ARG A 27 -18.25 16.64 -9.87
C ARG A 27 -18.81 16.43 -11.26
N HIS A 28 -19.61 17.37 -11.77
CA HIS A 28 -20.20 17.27 -13.10
C HIS A 28 -19.17 17.33 -14.23
N HIS A 29 -18.14 18.18 -14.13
CA HIS A 29 -17.08 18.19 -15.14
C HIS A 29 -16.32 16.87 -15.20
N LEU A 30 -15.92 16.31 -14.05
CA LEU A 30 -15.28 15.00 -14.03
C LEU A 30 -16.22 13.89 -14.52
N LEU A 31 -17.50 13.88 -14.13
CA LEU A 31 -18.46 12.85 -14.52
C LEU A 31 -18.87 12.90 -16.00
N ASN A 32 -19.01 14.08 -16.59
CA ASN A 32 -19.41 14.24 -17.99
C ASN A 32 -18.26 13.88 -18.95
N ASP A 33 -17.00 14.16 -18.59
CA ASP A 33 -15.84 13.71 -19.38
C ASP A 33 -15.72 12.17 -19.44
N TRP A 34 -16.44 11.41 -18.60
CA TRP A 34 -16.48 9.94 -18.66
C TRP A 34 -17.54 9.39 -19.62
N THR A 35 -18.70 10.04 -19.78
CA THR A 35 -19.79 9.51 -20.64
C THR A 35 -19.42 9.50 -22.11
N ASP A 36 -18.71 10.53 -22.57
CA ASP A 36 -18.35 10.70 -23.99
C ASP A 36 -17.25 9.72 -24.44
N ILE A 37 -16.62 9.00 -23.50
CA ILE A 37 -15.57 8.00 -23.76
C ILE A 37 -16.14 6.58 -23.93
N GLU A 38 -17.28 6.25 -23.29
CA GLU A 38 -17.89 4.91 -23.46
C GLU A 38 -18.54 4.72 -24.84
N GLU A 39 -19.09 5.78 -25.46
CA GLU A 39 -19.72 5.69 -26.79
C GLU A 39 -18.71 5.48 -27.94
N ASN A 40 -17.45 5.88 -27.78
CA ASN A 40 -16.42 5.82 -28.83
C ASN A 40 -15.57 4.52 -28.81
N GLY A 41 -15.93 3.54 -27.97
CA GLY A 41 -15.16 2.30 -27.77
C GLY A 41 -15.69 1.03 -28.47
N ALA A 42 -16.82 1.08 -29.15
CA ALA A 42 -17.46 -0.09 -29.75
C ALA A 42 -16.97 -0.35 -31.19
N ILE A 43 -16.13 -1.38 -31.38
CA ILE A 43 -15.72 -1.86 -32.71
C ILE A 43 -16.68 -2.96 -33.17
N ASN A 44 -17.12 -2.86 -34.42
CA ASN A 44 -18.12 -3.75 -35.04
C ASN A 44 -17.64 -5.21 -35.15
N GLU A 45 -18.54 -6.15 -34.83
CA GLU A 45 -18.61 -7.45 -35.52
C GLU A 45 -20.03 -7.66 -36.06
N GLU A 46 -20.16 -7.64 -37.39
CA GLU A 46 -21.36 -8.12 -38.07
C GLU A 46 -21.38 -9.65 -38.05
N ASN A 47 -22.57 -10.26 -37.84
CA ASN A 47 -23.06 -11.36 -38.70
C ASN A 47 -24.48 -11.83 -38.31
N GLY A 48 -25.41 -11.72 -39.26
CA GLY A 48 -26.14 -12.92 -39.69
C GLY A 48 -27.50 -13.30 -39.06
N HIS A 49 -28.55 -12.59 -39.49
CA HIS A 49 -29.91 -13.10 -39.79
C HIS A 49 -30.99 -13.34 -38.70
N PRO A 50 -32.30 -13.28 -39.08
CA PRO A 50 -33.40 -12.98 -38.15
C PRO A 50 -34.58 -13.98 -38.15
N SER A 51 -35.37 -13.95 -37.07
CA SER A 51 -36.82 -14.24 -37.06
C SER A 51 -37.44 -13.58 -35.83
N GLU A 52 -38.34 -12.60 -35.95
CA GLU A 52 -39.79 -12.68 -36.28
C GLU A 52 -40.70 -12.95 -35.05
N TYR A 53 -41.85 -12.26 -35.01
CA TYR A 53 -42.88 -12.23 -33.95
C TYR A 53 -42.47 -11.62 -32.58
N GLY A 54 -43.23 -10.75 -31.92
CA GLY A 54 -44.54 -10.16 -32.24
C GLY A 54 -45.50 -10.23 -31.03
N GLY A 55 -46.13 -9.11 -30.64
CA GLY A 55 -47.15 -9.09 -29.58
C GLY A 55 -47.26 -7.73 -28.87
N ASN A 56 -48.47 -7.16 -28.88
CA ASN A 56 -48.81 -5.83 -28.35
C ASN A 56 -49.48 -5.90 -26.96
N HIS A 57 -49.80 -4.70 -26.43
CA HIS A 57 -50.83 -4.39 -25.42
C HIS A 57 -50.48 -4.80 -23.98
N GLU A 58 -50.80 -4.05 -22.93
CA GLU A 58 -51.33 -2.69 -22.68
C GLU A 58 -51.26 -2.52 -21.13
N ASP A 59 -51.18 -1.28 -20.65
CA ASP A 59 -51.99 -0.65 -19.58
C ASP A 59 -52.61 -1.55 -18.46
N GLU A 60 -52.68 -1.17 -17.18
CA GLU A 60 -52.83 0.19 -16.64
C GLU A 60 -52.52 0.26 -15.10
N HIS A 61 -52.12 1.44 -14.65
CA HIS A 61 -52.36 2.12 -13.35
C HIS A 61 -52.48 1.43 -11.94
N LEU A 62 -51.74 2.08 -11.00
CA LEU A 62 -52.11 2.55 -9.64
C LEU A 62 -51.94 1.69 -8.36
N ASP A 63 -51.05 2.22 -7.50
CA ASP A 63 -51.11 2.45 -6.03
C ASP A 63 -51.76 1.44 -5.06
N LEU A 64 -51.06 1.18 -3.94
CA LEU A 64 -51.69 0.98 -2.62
C LEU A 64 -50.70 1.16 -1.44
N GLU A 65 -51.17 1.84 -0.39
CA GLU A 65 -50.44 2.10 0.86
C GLU A 65 -50.44 0.93 1.87
N ALA A 66 -49.73 1.11 2.98
CA ALA A 66 -49.49 0.13 4.04
C ALA A 66 -50.72 -0.25 4.90
N THR A 67 -50.67 -1.41 5.59
CA THR A 67 -51.14 -1.52 7.00
C THR A 67 -50.67 -2.78 7.77
N THR A 68 -50.24 -2.54 9.01
CA THR A 68 -50.24 -3.34 10.27
C THR A 68 -50.55 -4.86 10.36
N LYS A 69 -49.78 -5.57 11.20
CA LYS A 69 -50.00 -6.94 11.73
C LYS A 69 -50.67 -6.98 13.13
N PRO A 70 -51.34 -8.08 13.52
CA PRO A 70 -51.56 -8.46 14.93
C PRO A 70 -51.03 -9.86 15.34
N LYS A 71 -50.99 -10.14 16.66
CA LYS A 71 -50.51 -11.39 17.32
C LYS A 71 -51.61 -12.16 18.08
N ARG A 72 -51.49 -13.50 18.18
CA ARG A 72 -51.95 -14.43 19.26
C ARG A 72 -51.13 -15.74 19.13
N HIS A 73 -50.79 -16.61 20.10
CA HIS A 73 -51.04 -16.81 21.56
C HIS A 73 -52.36 -17.46 22.01
N VAL A 74 -52.28 -18.76 22.39
CA VAL A 74 -53.19 -19.54 23.27
C VAL A 74 -52.34 -20.58 24.07
N ARG A 75 -52.80 -21.04 25.24
CA ARG A 75 -52.10 -21.93 26.21
C ARG A 75 -53.06 -22.98 26.83
N PHE A 76 -52.52 -24.18 27.13
CA PHE A 76 -52.88 -25.18 28.17
C PHE A 76 -54.30 -25.76 28.36
N ALA A 77 -54.35 -27.09 28.60
CA ALA A 77 -54.86 -27.72 29.84
C ALA A 77 -54.41 -29.20 29.96
N ASP A 78 -54.15 -29.68 31.18
CA ASP A 78 -53.77 -31.07 31.54
C ASP A 78 -54.97 -31.88 32.06
N TYR A 79 -54.90 -33.23 32.13
CA TYR A 79 -55.61 -34.07 33.14
C TYR A 79 -55.04 -35.52 33.24
N GLU A 80 -55.24 -36.19 34.39
CA GLU A 80 -54.52 -37.41 34.83
C GLU A 80 -55.15 -38.80 34.51
N LYS A 81 -54.40 -39.87 34.84
CA LYS A 81 -54.63 -41.32 34.58
C LYS A 81 -55.73 -41.96 35.47
N PRO A 82 -56.24 -43.19 35.15
CA PRO A 82 -55.68 -44.40 35.81
C PRO A 82 -55.75 -45.78 35.08
N LYS A 83 -54.84 -46.69 35.49
CA LYS A 83 -54.94 -48.17 35.66
C LYS A 83 -55.17 -49.17 34.48
N THR A 84 -54.06 -49.79 34.06
CA THR A 84 -53.79 -51.26 33.92
C THR A 84 -54.87 -52.27 33.44
N ARG A 85 -54.60 -52.95 32.29
CA ARG A 85 -54.77 -54.43 32.17
C ARG A 85 -53.90 -55.09 31.06
N THR A 86 -53.05 -56.01 31.50
CA THR A 86 -52.51 -57.26 30.91
C THR A 86 -52.28 -57.48 29.40
N GLN A 87 -51.00 -57.73 29.06
CA GLN A 87 -50.40 -58.62 28.02
C GLN A 87 -51.02 -58.78 26.61
N THR A 88 -50.20 -58.47 25.60
CA THR A 88 -49.78 -59.46 24.58
C THR A 88 -48.33 -59.21 24.17
N GLN A 89 -47.50 -60.25 24.04
CA GLN A 89 -46.17 -60.12 23.44
C GLN A 89 -46.30 -59.96 21.92
N ILE A 90 -45.70 -58.91 21.36
CA ILE A 90 -45.35 -58.84 19.93
C ILE A 90 -43.89 -58.41 19.84
N GLN A 91 -43.12 -59.13 19.02
CA GLN A 91 -41.68 -58.97 18.90
C GLN A 91 -41.31 -57.59 18.33
N THR A 92 -40.30 -56.95 18.91
CA THR A 92 -39.73 -55.69 18.43
C THR A 92 -38.78 -55.91 17.24
N PRO A 93 -38.97 -55.21 16.11
CA PRO A 93 -37.89 -54.86 15.21
C PRO A 93 -37.38 -53.46 15.59
N THR A 94 -36.40 -53.39 16.49
CA THR A 94 -35.63 -52.17 16.75
C THR A 94 -34.87 -51.78 15.48
N ARG A 95 -35.41 -50.83 14.71
CA ARG A 95 -34.74 -50.28 13.52
C ARG A 95 -33.61 -49.33 13.94
N THR A 96 -32.57 -49.88 14.54
CA THR A 96 -31.29 -49.19 14.77
C THR A 96 -30.72 -48.79 13.42
N ARG A 97 -30.90 -47.51 13.05
CA ARG A 97 -30.27 -46.91 11.88
C ARG A 97 -28.78 -46.70 12.20
N THR A 98 -28.02 -47.78 12.08
CA THR A 98 -26.59 -47.81 12.42
C THR A 98 -25.81 -46.87 11.53
N TRP A 99 -24.71 -46.34 12.08
CA TRP A 99 -23.74 -45.48 11.38
C TRP A 99 -22.99 -46.19 10.23
N ALA A 100 -23.29 -47.47 9.96
CA ALA A 100 -22.71 -48.26 8.88
C ALA A 100 -23.04 -47.73 7.47
N ASN A 101 -24.22 -47.12 7.29
CA ASN A 101 -24.66 -46.64 5.96
C ASN A 101 -24.06 -45.28 5.54
N MET A 102 -23.21 -44.66 6.37
CA MET A 102 -22.37 -43.52 5.96
C MET A 102 -20.99 -43.94 5.44
N CYS A 103 -20.59 -45.21 5.61
CA CYS A 103 -19.26 -45.70 5.19
C CYS A 103 -19.26 -46.57 3.91
N SER A 104 -20.42 -46.90 3.33
CA SER A 104 -20.48 -47.71 2.09
C SER A 104 -20.17 -46.93 0.80
N CYS A 105 -20.12 -45.60 0.85
CA CYS A 105 -19.73 -44.78 -0.31
C CYS A 105 -18.21 -44.79 -0.60
N LEU A 106 -17.39 -45.33 0.30
CA LEU A 106 -15.92 -45.42 0.14
C LEU A 106 -15.43 -46.83 -0.25
N THR A 107 -16.30 -47.84 -0.26
CA THR A 107 -15.94 -49.25 -0.55
C THR A 107 -16.34 -49.72 -1.95
N SER A 108 -16.98 -48.87 -2.75
CA SER A 108 -17.19 -49.16 -4.18
C SER A 108 -15.85 -49.10 -4.93
N PRO A 109 -15.56 -50.05 -5.87
CA PRO A 109 -14.39 -49.97 -6.74
C PRO A 109 -14.29 -48.64 -7.48
N SER A 110 -15.42 -48.04 -7.88
CA SER A 110 -15.47 -46.74 -8.54
C SER A 110 -15.00 -45.60 -7.63
N SER A 111 -15.31 -45.66 -6.32
CA SER A 111 -14.83 -44.69 -5.33
C SER A 111 -13.34 -44.81 -5.09
N ALA A 112 -12.80 -46.04 -5.06
CA ALA A 112 -11.37 -46.29 -4.94
C ALA A 112 -10.59 -45.80 -6.17
N ILE A 113 -11.12 -46.03 -7.38
CA ILE A 113 -10.55 -45.52 -8.64
C ILE A 113 -10.57 -43.98 -8.66
N LEU A 114 -11.69 -43.35 -8.29
CA LEU A 114 -11.78 -41.89 -8.22
C LEU A 114 -10.78 -41.30 -7.21
N PHE A 115 -10.64 -41.92 -6.03
CA PHE A 115 -9.68 -41.50 -5.02
C PHE A 115 -8.22 -41.65 -5.51
N ALA A 116 -7.88 -42.77 -6.17
CA ALA A 116 -6.57 -42.98 -6.77
C ALA A 116 -6.28 -41.97 -7.90
N ALA A 117 -7.27 -41.65 -8.74
CA ALA A 117 -7.16 -40.65 -9.79
C ALA A 117 -6.94 -39.23 -9.21
N VAL A 118 -7.68 -38.87 -8.15
CA VAL A 118 -7.47 -37.60 -7.44
C VAL A 118 -6.06 -37.53 -6.83
N LEU A 119 -5.59 -38.59 -6.17
CA LEU A 119 -4.22 -38.64 -5.63
C LEU A 119 -3.15 -38.55 -6.73
N LEU A 120 -3.37 -39.19 -7.89
CA LEU A 120 -2.47 -39.08 -9.05
C LEU A 120 -2.44 -37.66 -9.61
N CYS A 121 -3.61 -37.02 -9.79
CA CYS A 121 -3.71 -35.63 -10.25
C CYS A 121 -3.04 -34.66 -9.27
N LEU A 122 -3.24 -34.84 -7.95
CA LEU A 122 -2.55 -34.06 -6.92
C LEU A 122 -1.04 -34.28 -6.94
N GLY A 123 -0.58 -35.53 -7.12
CA GLY A 123 0.84 -35.88 -7.24
C GLY A 123 1.50 -35.27 -8.48
N VAL A 124 0.86 -35.37 -9.64
CA VAL A 124 1.32 -34.75 -10.89
C VAL A 124 1.33 -33.23 -10.77
N GLY A 125 0.27 -32.63 -10.22
CA GLY A 125 0.18 -31.19 -9.97
C GLY A 125 1.25 -30.69 -9.00
N TYR A 126 1.55 -31.46 -7.94
CA TYR A 126 2.63 -31.19 -7.00
C TYR A 126 4.01 -31.26 -7.68
N VAL A 127 4.29 -32.31 -8.47
CA VAL A 127 5.56 -32.44 -9.22
C VAL A 127 5.72 -31.32 -10.26
N TYR A 128 4.63 -30.91 -10.93
CA TYR A 128 4.63 -29.80 -11.87
C TYR A 128 4.92 -28.45 -11.17
N ARG A 129 4.19 -28.14 -10.08
CA ARG A 129 4.45 -26.97 -9.21
C ARG A 129 5.91 -26.98 -8.73
N TRP A 130 6.39 -28.10 -8.20
CA TRP A 130 7.75 -28.25 -7.71
C TRP A 130 8.80 -28.01 -8.79
N LYS A 131 8.59 -28.50 -10.02
CA LYS A 131 9.49 -28.23 -11.15
C LYS A 131 9.53 -26.75 -11.53
N ILE A 132 8.38 -26.07 -11.56
CA ILE A 132 8.30 -24.62 -11.82
C ILE A 132 9.03 -23.84 -10.73
N GLU A 133 8.70 -24.08 -9.46
CA GLU A 133 9.35 -23.39 -8.33
C GLU A 133 10.87 -23.66 -8.33
N THR A 134 11.31 -24.89 -8.61
CA THR A 134 12.74 -25.25 -8.70
C THR A 134 13.44 -24.53 -9.86
N ALA A 135 12.77 -24.31 -10.99
CA ALA A 135 13.34 -23.57 -12.12
C ALA A 135 13.49 -22.08 -11.81
N LEU A 136 12.50 -21.49 -11.14
CA LEU A 136 12.48 -20.06 -10.78
C LEU A 136 13.54 -19.72 -9.74
N HIS A 137 13.74 -20.58 -8.73
CA HIS A 137 14.69 -20.37 -7.63
C HIS A 137 16.16 -20.64 -8.01
N ARG A 138 16.48 -20.98 -9.27
CA ARG A 138 17.88 -21.07 -9.73
C ARG A 138 18.51 -19.68 -9.68
N SER A 139 19.77 -19.59 -9.27
CA SER A 139 20.52 -18.33 -9.34
C SER A 139 20.56 -17.80 -10.77
N TRP A 140 20.27 -16.51 -10.94
CA TRP A 140 20.48 -15.80 -12.19
C TRP A 140 21.94 -15.37 -12.34
N ILE A 141 22.43 -15.31 -13.57
CA ILE A 141 23.78 -14.86 -13.91
C ILE A 141 23.65 -13.46 -14.54
N PRO A 142 24.34 -12.42 -14.02
CA PRO A 142 24.28 -11.09 -14.58
C PRO A 142 24.68 -11.02 -16.05
N ASP A 143 24.04 -10.11 -16.80
CA ASP A 143 24.48 -9.76 -18.14
C ASP A 143 25.80 -8.98 -18.13
N ALA A 144 26.53 -8.98 -19.23
CA ALA A 144 27.85 -8.34 -19.34
C ALA A 144 27.83 -6.81 -19.08
N ALA A 145 26.71 -6.11 -19.28
CA ALA A 145 26.60 -4.70 -18.94
C ALA A 145 26.42 -4.51 -17.43
N SER A 146 25.67 -5.38 -16.75
CA SER A 146 25.58 -5.45 -15.29
C SER A 146 26.92 -5.81 -14.63
N GLU A 147 27.66 -6.77 -15.17
CA GLU A 147 29.01 -7.11 -14.69
C GLU A 147 30.02 -5.97 -14.89
N LYS A 148 29.94 -5.26 -16.02
CA LYS A 148 30.77 -4.08 -16.26
C LYS A 148 30.41 -2.92 -15.34
N PHE A 149 29.12 -2.74 -15.04
CA PHE A 149 28.64 -1.68 -14.14
C PHE A 149 29.12 -1.91 -12.69
N SER A 150 29.10 -3.14 -12.18
CA SER A 150 29.55 -3.42 -10.81
C SER A 150 31.03 -3.13 -10.55
N GLN A 151 31.84 -3.10 -11.60
CA GLN A 151 33.26 -2.73 -11.59
C GLN A 151 33.51 -1.23 -11.89
N SER A 152 32.47 -0.50 -12.28
CA SER A 152 32.55 0.91 -12.69
C SER A 152 32.44 1.85 -11.48
N ARG A 153 32.84 3.11 -11.68
CA ARG A 153 32.52 4.17 -10.72
C ARG A 153 31.10 4.66 -10.96
N LEU A 154 30.36 4.89 -9.88
CA LEU A 154 29.04 5.51 -9.91
C LEU A 154 29.13 6.90 -10.58
N PRO A 155 28.27 7.21 -11.59
CA PRO A 155 28.25 8.53 -12.22
C PRO A 155 27.71 9.60 -11.26
N PRO A 156 27.98 10.89 -11.51
CA PRO A 156 27.34 11.97 -10.76
C PRO A 156 25.82 12.00 -11.03
N PRO A 157 24.99 12.35 -10.03
CA PRO A 157 23.55 12.56 -10.22
C PRO A 157 23.22 13.58 -11.32
N PRO A 158 22.21 13.33 -12.16
CA PRO A 158 21.70 14.33 -13.11
C PRO A 158 21.19 15.60 -12.44
N GLU A 159 21.53 16.77 -12.98
CA GLU A 159 21.13 18.06 -12.39
C GLU A 159 19.61 18.29 -12.36
N HIS A 160 18.86 17.63 -13.24
CA HIS A 160 17.40 17.72 -13.27
C HIS A 160 16.73 17.00 -12.09
N LEU A 161 17.45 16.14 -11.36
CA LEU A 161 16.93 15.53 -10.13
C LEU A 161 17.13 16.42 -8.90
N HIS A 162 18.03 17.41 -8.94
CA HIS A 162 18.28 18.30 -7.81
C HIS A 162 17.07 19.21 -7.54
N ILE A 163 16.32 18.93 -6.48
CA ILE A 163 15.13 19.72 -6.08
C ILE A 163 15.44 21.20 -5.84
N THR A 164 16.69 21.55 -5.48
CA THR A 164 17.16 22.94 -5.36
C THR A 164 17.11 23.74 -6.66
N ASN A 165 16.98 23.08 -7.81
CA ASN A 165 16.82 23.73 -9.11
C ASN A 165 15.36 24.07 -9.43
N TYR A 166 14.39 23.65 -8.60
CA TYR A 166 12.93 23.81 -8.82
C TYR A 166 12.34 24.91 -7.93
N THR A 167 11.23 25.50 -8.35
CA THR A 167 10.51 26.50 -7.56
C THR A 167 9.39 25.85 -6.74
N LEU A 168 9.64 25.66 -5.46
CA LEU A 168 8.70 25.07 -4.49
C LEU A 168 7.55 26.04 -4.17
N PRO A 169 6.37 25.54 -3.73
CA PRO A 169 6.02 24.15 -3.44
C PRO A 169 5.76 23.29 -4.69
N LEU A 170 5.87 21.96 -4.52
CA LEU A 170 5.44 20.99 -5.54
C LEU A 170 3.91 20.83 -5.52
N ARG A 171 3.33 20.50 -6.67
CA ARG A 171 1.89 20.27 -6.87
C ARG A 171 1.66 19.24 -7.97
N THR A 172 0.43 18.75 -8.12
CA THR A 172 0.07 17.75 -9.14
C THR A 172 -0.70 18.36 -10.30
N ARG A 173 -0.36 17.95 -11.53
CA ARG A 173 -1.01 18.42 -12.76
C ARG A 173 -1.07 17.29 -13.79
N GLY A 174 -2.27 16.81 -14.06
CA GLY A 174 -2.46 15.58 -14.83
C GLY A 174 -1.73 14.43 -14.16
N ARG A 175 -0.96 13.68 -14.94
CA ARG A 175 -0.11 12.56 -14.48
C ARG A 175 1.16 12.95 -13.72
N ASP A 176 1.52 14.23 -13.61
CA ASP A 176 2.85 14.65 -13.15
C ASP A 176 2.83 15.41 -11.81
N VAL A 177 3.87 15.17 -11.01
CA VAL A 177 4.30 16.14 -9.98
C VAL A 177 5.11 17.24 -10.66
N VAL A 178 4.76 18.49 -10.40
CA VAL A 178 5.36 19.68 -11.04
C VAL A 178 5.66 20.76 -10.01
N ASP A 179 6.62 21.64 -10.32
CA ASP A 179 6.91 22.82 -9.53
C ASP A 179 5.93 23.99 -9.81
N VAL A 180 6.15 25.15 -9.18
CA VAL A 180 5.32 26.35 -9.40
C VAL A 180 5.32 26.76 -10.88
N ASN A 181 6.45 26.66 -11.59
CA ASN A 181 6.57 26.98 -13.01
C ASN A 181 5.96 25.91 -13.93
N GLY A 182 5.57 24.76 -13.37
CA GLY A 182 5.03 23.64 -14.12
C GLY A 182 6.10 22.77 -14.76
N ARG A 183 7.36 22.79 -14.29
CA ARG A 183 8.38 21.83 -14.69
C ARG A 183 8.16 20.53 -13.91
N ARG A 184 8.11 19.39 -14.62
CA ARG A 184 7.97 18.05 -14.03
C ARG A 184 9.14 17.76 -13.08
N PHE A 185 8.81 17.30 -11.87
CA PHE A 185 9.77 16.83 -10.87
C PHE A 185 9.56 15.33 -10.67
N LYS A 186 10.42 14.53 -11.30
CA LYS A 186 10.39 13.06 -11.21
C LYS A 186 10.84 12.62 -9.81
N LEU A 187 9.99 11.91 -9.07
CA LEU A 187 10.35 11.32 -7.79
C LEU A 187 11.19 10.06 -8.02
N ALA A 188 12.49 10.17 -7.79
CA ALA A 188 13.46 9.08 -7.76
C ALA A 188 13.82 8.82 -6.29
N SER A 189 13.01 8.01 -5.62
CA SER A 189 13.04 7.87 -4.16
C SER A 189 13.78 6.61 -3.67
N VAL A 190 14.27 6.65 -2.44
CA VAL A 190 14.70 5.46 -1.69
C VAL A 190 14.04 5.39 -0.33
N ASN A 191 13.74 4.18 0.14
CA ASN A 191 13.23 3.93 1.49
C ASN A 191 14.40 3.82 2.48
N TRP A 192 14.38 4.60 3.56
CA TRP A 192 15.32 4.49 4.69
C TRP A 192 14.53 4.15 5.96
N TYR A 193 14.42 2.87 6.26
CA TYR A 193 13.55 2.38 7.34
C TYR A 193 14.29 2.22 8.68
N GLY A 194 13.52 1.98 9.75
CA GLY A 194 14.02 1.66 11.09
C GLY A 194 13.28 2.38 12.21
N SER A 195 12.82 3.62 11.97
CA SER A 195 11.91 4.32 12.89
C SER A 195 10.50 3.70 12.92
N SER A 196 10.19 2.85 11.94
CA SER A 196 9.07 1.90 11.90
C SER A 196 9.29 0.63 12.74
N ASP A 197 10.52 0.35 13.13
CA ASP A 197 10.93 -0.97 13.61
C ASP A 197 11.21 -0.96 15.12
N GLU A 198 11.52 -2.14 15.65
CA GLU A 198 11.72 -2.48 17.07
C GLU A 198 12.74 -1.64 17.88
N PHE A 199 13.48 -0.73 17.25
CA PHE A 199 14.42 0.20 17.91
C PHE A 199 14.02 1.68 17.82
N PHE A 200 12.90 2.01 17.17
CA PHE A 200 12.38 3.38 17.03
C PHE A 200 13.37 4.40 16.41
N VAL A 201 14.32 3.92 15.59
CA VAL A 201 15.36 4.75 14.96
C VAL A 201 15.76 4.19 13.60
N ALA A 202 15.96 5.07 12.62
CA ALA A 202 16.42 4.70 11.28
C ALA A 202 17.77 3.94 11.34
N GLY A 203 17.93 2.94 10.49
CA GLY A 203 19.15 2.12 10.49
C GLY A 203 20.43 2.92 10.19
N GLY A 204 21.55 2.49 10.76
CA GLY A 204 22.89 2.99 10.43
C GLY A 204 23.42 4.13 11.30
N LEU A 205 22.61 4.71 12.19
CA LEU A 205 23.04 5.79 13.09
C LEU A 205 24.08 5.35 14.15
N ASP A 206 24.30 4.04 14.31
CA ASP A 206 25.38 3.45 15.10
C ASP A 206 26.68 3.23 14.32
N ILE A 207 26.64 3.31 12.99
CA ILE A 207 27.79 3.08 12.12
C ILE A 207 28.28 4.39 11.47
N GLN A 208 27.36 5.23 10.98
CA GLN A 208 27.69 6.45 10.25
C GLN A 208 26.85 7.65 10.72
N HIS A 209 27.45 8.84 10.69
CA HIS A 209 26.73 10.08 10.98
C HIS A 209 25.65 10.35 9.92
N ARG A 210 24.45 10.73 10.36
CA ARG A 210 23.26 10.94 9.51
C ARG A 210 23.49 11.89 8.32
N ASP A 211 24.27 12.96 8.48
CA ASP A 211 24.63 13.87 7.38
C ASP A 211 25.40 13.15 6.25
N ASP A 212 26.20 12.13 6.56
CA ASP A 212 26.97 11.39 5.55
C ASP A 212 26.16 10.26 4.90
N ILE A 213 25.18 9.70 5.62
CA ILE A 213 24.14 8.85 5.03
C ILE A 213 23.34 9.68 4.03
N ALA A 214 22.89 10.89 4.41
CA ALA A 214 22.19 11.82 3.51
C ALA A 214 23.04 12.19 2.27
N LYS A 215 24.33 12.57 2.44
CA LYS A 215 25.25 12.78 1.30
C LYS A 215 25.42 11.53 0.43
N THR A 216 25.32 10.34 1.01
CA THR A 216 25.41 9.07 0.29
C THR A 216 24.14 8.79 -0.52
N ILE A 217 22.94 9.02 0.04
CA ILE A 217 21.67 8.96 -0.70
C ILE A 217 21.71 9.90 -1.91
N LYS A 218 22.14 11.16 -1.72
CA LYS A 218 22.29 12.10 -2.83
C LYS A 218 23.30 11.62 -3.87
N ARG A 219 24.44 11.06 -3.45
CA ARG A 219 25.45 10.49 -4.35
C ARG A 219 24.91 9.32 -5.18
N LEU A 220 23.98 8.53 -4.65
CA LEU A 220 23.30 7.44 -5.36
C LEU A 220 22.34 7.91 -6.48
N GLY A 221 22.03 9.20 -6.57
CA GLY A 221 21.13 9.77 -7.57
C GLY A 221 19.71 10.03 -7.06
N PHE A 222 19.32 9.45 -5.91
CA PHE A 222 18.01 9.67 -5.32
C PHE A 222 17.80 11.13 -4.89
N ASN A 223 16.66 11.71 -5.27
CA ASN A 223 16.28 13.08 -4.92
C ASN A 223 15.25 13.17 -3.78
N SER A 224 14.61 12.06 -3.45
CA SER A 224 13.67 11.94 -2.33
C SER A 224 13.92 10.71 -1.46
N VAL A 225 13.48 10.78 -0.20
CA VAL A 225 13.47 9.66 0.75
C VAL A 225 12.06 9.45 1.26
N ARG A 226 11.57 8.22 1.13
CA ARG A 226 10.42 7.71 1.90
C ARG A 226 10.96 7.31 3.27
N LEU A 227 10.41 7.91 4.33
CA LEU A 227 10.90 7.77 5.71
C LEU A 227 9.83 7.11 6.60
N PRO A 228 9.81 5.76 6.67
CA PRO A 228 8.94 4.98 7.56
C PRO A 228 9.03 5.36 9.04
N TYR A 229 7.86 5.49 9.68
CA TYR A 229 7.70 5.53 11.14
C TYR A 229 6.58 4.59 11.61
N ALA A 230 6.57 4.24 12.90
CA ALA A 230 5.47 3.49 13.53
C ALA A 230 4.59 4.40 14.38
N ASP A 231 3.28 4.17 14.44
CA ASP A 231 2.41 4.90 15.38
C ASP A 231 2.88 4.77 16.83
N GLU A 232 3.34 3.58 17.24
CA GLU A 232 3.93 3.35 18.56
C GLU A 232 5.15 4.26 18.87
N LEU A 233 5.91 4.68 17.86
CA LEU A 233 7.00 5.66 18.06
C LEU A 233 6.46 6.98 18.60
N VAL A 234 5.30 7.41 18.08
CA VAL A 234 4.64 8.66 18.49
C VAL A 234 3.99 8.50 19.87
N MET A 235 3.40 7.34 20.14
CA MET A 235 2.71 7.02 21.40
C MET A 235 3.69 6.91 22.59
N GLU A 236 4.74 6.10 22.45
CA GLU A 236 5.70 5.83 23.54
C GLU A 236 6.81 6.90 23.60
N ASN A 237 7.24 7.39 22.43
CA ASN A 237 8.33 8.35 22.25
C ASN A 237 9.53 8.13 23.22
N PRO A 238 10.14 6.92 23.20
CA PRO A 238 11.17 6.53 24.16
C PRO A 238 12.49 7.24 23.91
N ILE A 239 13.37 7.25 24.90
CA ILE A 239 14.79 7.57 24.69
C ILE A 239 15.43 6.37 23.97
N VAL A 240 16.07 6.62 22.84
CA VAL A 240 16.73 5.57 22.04
C VAL A 240 18.03 5.15 22.72
N GLU A 241 18.31 3.85 22.79
CA GLU A 241 19.54 3.33 23.39
C GLU A 241 20.79 3.82 22.65
N GLU A 242 21.79 4.31 23.40
CA GLU A 242 23.06 4.85 22.88
C GLU A 242 23.78 3.92 21.88
N ARG A 243 23.64 2.59 22.05
CA ARG A 243 24.23 1.60 21.13
C ARG A 243 23.77 1.76 19.67
N HIS A 244 22.57 2.32 19.46
CA HIS A 244 21.96 2.59 18.16
C HIS A 244 22.32 3.98 17.60
N LEU A 245 23.07 4.78 18.36
CA LEU A 245 23.43 6.17 18.07
C LEU A 245 24.95 6.43 18.11
N ARG A 246 25.79 5.38 18.17
CA ARG A 246 27.25 5.46 18.37
C ARG A 246 28.00 6.39 17.41
N ALA A 247 27.48 6.61 16.20
CA ALA A 247 28.08 7.53 15.21
C ALA A 247 27.44 8.93 15.20
N ASN A 248 26.45 9.17 16.06
CA ASN A 248 25.69 10.42 16.21
C ASN A 248 25.58 10.79 17.72
N PRO A 249 26.72 11.10 18.39
CA PRO A 249 26.76 11.32 19.83
C PRO A 249 25.94 12.53 20.31
N ASP A 250 25.61 13.45 19.41
CA ASP A 250 24.73 14.60 19.67
C ASP A 250 23.25 14.21 19.83
N LEU A 251 22.87 12.98 19.48
CA LEU A 251 21.52 12.43 19.64
C LEU A 251 21.33 11.63 20.93
N VAL A 252 22.39 11.37 21.69
CA VAL A 252 22.35 10.50 22.88
C VAL A 252 21.52 11.17 23.98
N GLY A 253 20.53 10.45 24.49
CA GLY A 253 19.58 10.96 25.49
C GLY A 253 18.36 11.69 24.90
N LEU A 254 18.30 11.89 23.58
CA LEU A 254 17.10 12.40 22.91
C LEU A 254 16.02 11.31 22.76
N LYS A 255 14.78 11.74 22.58
CA LYS A 255 13.66 10.84 22.30
C LYS A 255 13.55 10.50 20.82
N ALA A 256 12.86 9.40 20.51
CA ALA A 256 12.68 8.88 19.17
C ALA A 256 12.10 9.90 18.17
N LEU A 257 11.11 10.71 18.57
CA LEU A 257 10.59 11.79 17.72
C LEU A 257 11.65 12.86 17.42
N ASP A 258 12.38 13.33 18.44
CA ASP A 258 13.43 14.35 18.26
C ASP A 258 14.53 13.85 17.30
N ILE A 259 14.88 12.57 17.40
CA ILE A 259 15.81 11.88 16.50
C ILE A 259 15.25 11.79 15.08
N PHE A 260 13.98 11.41 14.92
CA PHE A 260 13.29 11.38 13.63
C PHE A 260 13.33 12.76 12.95
N HIS A 261 12.93 13.82 13.64
CA HIS A 261 12.96 15.18 13.11
C HIS A 261 14.38 15.65 12.76
N THR A 262 15.38 15.21 13.53
CA THR A 262 16.79 15.53 13.27
C THR A 262 17.34 14.79 12.05
N ILE A 263 16.87 13.57 11.76
CA ILE A 263 17.12 12.87 10.48
C ILE A 263 16.49 13.64 9.31
N VAL A 264 15.23 14.08 9.44
CA VAL A 264 14.54 14.91 8.42
C VAL A 264 15.30 16.20 8.13
N GLN A 265 15.79 16.90 9.17
CA GLN A 265 16.64 18.08 9.01
C GLN A 265 17.94 17.76 8.24
N SER A 266 18.54 16.60 8.48
CA SER A 266 19.81 16.19 7.84
C SER A 266 19.61 15.87 6.35
N LEU A 267 18.50 15.21 6.00
CA LEU A 267 18.09 14.95 4.61
C LEU A 267 17.80 16.26 3.86
N THR A 268 16.96 17.12 4.44
CA THR A 268 16.55 18.39 3.81
C THR A 268 17.74 19.37 3.68
N LYS A 269 18.65 19.42 4.67
CA LYS A 269 19.93 20.14 4.57
C LYS A 269 20.84 19.64 3.45
N ALA A 270 20.78 18.36 3.09
CA ALA A 270 21.50 17.82 1.92
C ALA A 270 20.84 18.20 0.57
N GLY A 271 19.64 18.79 0.59
CA GLY A 271 18.84 19.05 -0.59
C GLY A 271 18.14 17.80 -1.12
N ILE A 272 17.65 16.95 -0.21
CA ILE A 272 16.84 15.76 -0.50
C ILE A 272 15.41 16.04 -0.02
N ALA A 273 14.42 15.74 -0.85
CA ALA A 273 13.02 15.79 -0.46
C ALA A 273 12.66 14.65 0.51
N VAL A 274 11.80 14.92 1.48
CA VAL A 274 11.32 13.92 2.45
C VAL A 274 9.84 13.70 2.27
N ILE A 275 9.47 12.43 2.14
CA ILE A 275 8.11 11.91 2.22
C ILE A 275 8.04 11.11 3.52
N VAL A 276 7.29 11.61 4.50
CA VAL A 276 7.06 10.86 5.75
C VAL A 276 6.04 9.76 5.46
N ASN A 277 6.26 8.54 5.96
CA ASN A 277 5.38 7.39 5.72
C ASN A 277 4.96 6.74 7.04
N ASN A 278 3.66 6.67 7.30
CA ASN A 278 3.11 5.91 8.43
C ASN A 278 3.10 4.43 8.05
N HIS A 279 4.12 3.70 8.51
CA HIS A 279 4.48 2.42 7.94
C HIS A 279 3.80 1.22 8.62
N ILE A 280 3.58 1.35 9.93
CA ILE A 280 3.06 0.27 10.78
C ILE A 280 2.48 0.83 12.06
N THR A 281 1.58 0.11 12.73
CA THR A 281 1.00 0.56 14.00
C THR A 281 1.89 0.14 15.17
N SER A 282 2.22 -1.15 15.25
CA SER A 282 3.18 -1.69 16.22
C SER A 282 4.60 -1.61 15.68
N ALA A 283 5.55 -1.10 16.44
CA ALA A 283 6.96 -1.07 16.05
C ALA A 283 7.54 -2.50 15.94
N THR A 284 7.76 -2.95 14.72
CA THR A 284 8.35 -4.25 14.36
C THR A 284 8.84 -4.18 12.91
N TRP A 285 9.80 -5.03 12.54
CA TRP A 285 10.10 -5.24 11.12
C TRP A 285 8.82 -5.68 10.37
N CYS A 286 8.50 -4.99 9.28
CA CYS A 286 7.19 -5.01 8.63
C CYS A 286 6.77 -6.35 8.00
N CYS A 287 5.49 -6.39 7.64
CA CYS A 287 4.96 -7.06 6.45
C CYS A 287 4.68 -8.56 6.62
N GLY A 288 4.58 -9.00 7.88
CA GLY A 288 3.85 -10.22 8.23
C GLY A 288 2.32 -10.04 8.12
N ALA A 289 1.58 -11.14 8.13
CA ALA A 289 0.11 -11.15 8.07
C ALA A 289 -0.56 -10.76 9.41
N ASN A 290 -0.03 -9.76 10.13
CA ASN A 290 -0.58 -9.30 11.40
C ASN A 290 -1.85 -8.47 11.17
N PRO A 291 -3.05 -8.92 11.57
CA PRO A 291 -4.27 -8.15 11.37
C PRO A 291 -4.26 -6.79 12.10
N CYS A 292 -3.46 -6.66 13.17
CA CYS A 292 -3.35 -5.43 13.95
C CYS A 292 -2.62 -4.29 13.24
N ASP A 293 -1.85 -4.58 12.19
CA ASP A 293 -1.11 -3.60 11.40
C ASP A 293 -1.69 -3.41 9.98
N ALA A 294 -2.75 -4.14 9.65
CA ALA A 294 -3.25 -4.28 8.29
C ALA A 294 -4.00 -3.05 7.75
N GLY A 295 -4.55 -2.21 8.64
CA GLY A 295 -5.18 -0.92 8.31
C GLY A 295 -4.60 0.22 9.15
N TRP A 296 -5.24 1.39 9.10
CA TRP A 296 -4.88 2.59 9.86
C TRP A 296 -5.47 2.64 11.28
N SER A 297 -6.47 1.81 11.57
CA SER A 297 -7.12 1.68 12.87
C SER A 297 -7.39 0.21 13.17
N ASN A 298 -7.26 -0.22 14.42
CA ASN A 298 -7.36 -1.62 14.84
C ASN A 298 -8.13 -1.84 16.16
N ASP A 299 -8.67 -0.78 16.75
CA ASP A 299 -9.53 -0.76 17.93
C ASP A 299 -10.66 -1.81 17.89
N HIS A 300 -11.29 -1.96 16.72
CA HIS A 300 -12.34 -2.93 16.44
C HIS A 300 -11.91 -4.41 16.55
N LEU A 301 -10.60 -4.71 16.62
CA LEU A 301 -10.06 -6.06 16.87
C LEU A 301 -9.97 -6.40 18.37
N GLY A 302 -10.36 -5.47 19.25
CA GLY A 302 -10.54 -5.73 20.67
C GLY A 302 -9.22 -6.05 21.41
N PRO A 303 -9.15 -7.12 22.23
CA PRO A 303 -7.99 -7.41 23.07
C PRO A 303 -6.79 -8.03 22.32
N ILE A 304 -6.92 -8.37 21.04
CA ILE A 304 -5.91 -9.15 20.29
C ILE A 304 -4.65 -8.31 19.99
N CYS A 305 -4.81 -7.00 19.80
CA CYS A 305 -3.72 -6.12 19.39
C CYS A 305 -2.97 -5.52 20.59
N ARG A 306 -1.63 -5.54 20.51
CA ARG A 306 -0.73 -5.01 21.55
C ARG A 306 -0.78 -3.48 21.59
N VAL A 307 -0.51 -2.85 20.45
CA VAL A 307 -0.71 -1.41 20.21
C VAL A 307 -2.08 -1.24 19.59
N LYS A 308 -2.84 -0.25 20.05
CA LYS A 308 -4.19 0.03 19.54
C LYS A 308 -4.37 1.49 19.20
N GLN A 309 -5.12 1.74 18.14
CA GLN A 309 -5.56 3.07 17.77
C GLN A 309 -6.92 3.02 17.04
N THR A 310 -7.75 4.01 17.35
CA THR A 310 -8.84 4.49 16.50
C THR A 310 -8.29 5.27 15.30
N GLU A 311 -9.14 5.57 14.33
CA GLU A 311 -8.77 6.43 13.21
C GLU A 311 -8.40 7.86 13.64
N GLU A 312 -9.09 8.42 14.64
CA GLU A 312 -8.81 9.78 15.13
C GLU A 312 -7.45 9.84 15.85
N GLU A 313 -7.08 8.81 16.62
CA GLU A 313 -5.74 8.72 17.23
C GLU A 313 -4.63 8.62 16.16
N TRP A 314 -4.84 7.83 15.09
CA TRP A 314 -3.93 7.79 13.93
C TRP A 314 -3.76 9.17 13.26
N ILE A 315 -4.85 9.92 13.08
CA ILE A 315 -4.79 11.31 12.57
C ILE A 315 -3.99 12.19 13.54
N GLN A 316 -4.19 12.07 14.85
CA GLN A 316 -3.45 12.84 15.85
C GLN A 316 -1.97 12.47 15.93
N HIS A 317 -1.60 11.21 15.68
CA HIS A 317 -0.19 10.80 15.52
C HIS A 317 0.45 11.47 14.30
N TRP A 318 -0.29 11.51 13.19
CA TRP A 318 0.09 12.22 11.96
C TRP A 318 0.31 13.72 12.20
N GLU A 319 -0.61 14.39 12.90
CA GLU A 319 -0.46 15.80 13.27
C GLU A 319 0.76 16.01 14.19
N THR A 320 0.99 15.09 15.14
CA THR A 320 2.12 15.16 16.08
C THR A 320 3.48 15.07 15.35
N ILE A 321 3.65 14.09 14.46
CA ILE A 321 4.94 13.91 13.76
C ILE A 321 5.18 14.96 12.66
N MET A 322 4.12 15.55 12.09
CA MET A 322 4.25 16.57 11.04
C MET A 322 4.31 18.00 11.56
N LEU A 323 3.94 18.26 12.82
CA LEU A 323 3.93 19.60 13.43
C LEU A 323 5.30 20.34 13.31
N PRO A 324 6.47 19.72 13.53
CA PRO A 324 7.76 20.39 13.38
C PRO A 324 8.17 20.65 11.93
N HIS A 325 7.41 20.15 10.95
CA HIS A 325 7.77 20.14 9.53
C HIS A 325 6.93 21.09 8.67
N ILE A 326 5.93 21.77 9.24
CA ILE A 326 5.06 22.74 8.53
C ILE A 326 5.85 23.76 7.71
N ASN A 327 6.97 24.28 8.25
CA ASN A 327 7.77 25.32 7.59
C ASN A 327 8.99 24.78 6.82
N ASN A 328 9.12 23.45 6.65
CA ASN A 328 10.23 22.88 5.89
C ASN A 328 9.78 22.57 4.44
N PRO A 329 10.20 23.38 3.44
CA PRO A 329 9.71 23.23 2.07
C PRO A 329 10.21 21.96 1.37
N LEU A 330 11.20 21.27 1.94
CA LEU A 330 11.72 19.99 1.45
C LEU A 330 11.07 18.79 2.14
N VAL A 331 10.19 18.97 3.12
CA VAL A 331 9.22 17.93 3.52
C VAL A 331 8.03 18.06 2.60
N ILE A 332 8.05 17.32 1.50
CA ILE A 332 7.17 17.56 0.34
C ILE A 332 5.82 16.85 0.44
N GLY A 333 5.69 15.83 1.29
CA GLY A 333 4.46 15.04 1.34
C GLY A 333 4.35 14.04 2.47
N VAL A 334 3.14 13.50 2.59
CA VAL A 334 2.68 12.56 3.61
C VAL A 334 2.10 11.34 2.92
N ASP A 335 2.69 10.18 3.18
CA ASP A 335 2.29 8.90 2.65
C ASP A 335 1.48 8.14 3.70
N LEU A 336 0.16 8.27 3.58
CA LEU A 336 -0.76 8.26 4.73
C LEU A 336 -0.78 6.94 5.49
N ARG A 337 -0.72 5.81 4.79
CA ARG A 337 -0.66 4.48 5.42
C ARG A 337 -0.09 3.44 4.46
N ASN A 338 0.98 2.79 4.90
CA ASN A 338 1.64 1.71 4.18
C ASN A 338 0.76 0.46 4.01
N GLU A 339 0.63 0.01 2.77
CA GLU A 339 0.15 -1.31 2.38
C GLU A 339 -1.16 -1.72 3.06
N ILE A 340 -2.23 -0.95 2.79
CA ILE A 340 -3.58 -1.31 3.24
C ILE A 340 -3.92 -2.72 2.74
N ARG A 341 -4.19 -3.60 3.70
CA ARG A 341 -4.47 -5.01 3.48
C ARG A 341 -5.53 -5.47 4.46
N GLY A 342 -6.27 -6.53 4.12
CA GLY A 342 -7.28 -7.07 5.01
C GLY A 342 -7.35 -8.59 4.87
N LEU A 343 -7.55 -9.29 5.98
CA LEU A 343 -7.94 -10.69 5.90
C LEU A 343 -9.24 -10.77 5.10
N TRP A 344 -9.20 -11.45 3.95
CA TRP A 344 -10.35 -11.68 3.07
C TRP A 344 -11.08 -10.39 2.63
N GLY A 345 -10.32 -9.34 2.27
CA GLY A 345 -10.90 -8.10 1.72
C GLY A 345 -11.62 -7.22 2.76
N THR A 346 -11.33 -7.39 4.05
CA THR A 346 -11.95 -6.62 5.16
C THR A 346 -11.62 -5.12 5.16
N MET A 347 -10.57 -4.70 4.44
CA MET A 347 -10.15 -3.30 4.25
C MET A 347 -10.30 -2.87 2.78
N PRO A 348 -11.52 -2.78 2.23
CA PRO A 348 -11.74 -2.40 0.83
C PRO A 348 -11.54 -0.90 0.61
N TRP A 349 -11.34 -0.50 -0.64
CA TRP A 349 -11.19 0.90 -1.06
C TRP A 349 -12.31 1.82 -0.55
N SER A 350 -13.55 1.31 -0.45
CA SER A 350 -14.71 2.05 0.07
C SER A 350 -14.61 2.44 1.55
N LYS A 351 -13.77 1.76 2.35
CA LYS A 351 -13.42 2.19 3.71
C LYS A 351 -12.17 3.07 3.72
N TRP A 352 -11.14 2.69 2.95
CA TRP A 352 -9.86 3.39 2.95
C TRP A 352 -9.96 4.81 2.39
N ALA A 353 -10.56 4.98 1.21
CA ALA A 353 -10.68 6.26 0.54
C ALA A 353 -11.23 7.40 1.43
N PRO A 354 -12.37 7.24 2.14
CA PRO A 354 -12.87 8.31 2.99
C PRO A 354 -12.03 8.53 4.27
N ALA A 355 -11.26 7.55 4.74
CA ALA A 355 -10.30 7.75 5.85
C ALA A 355 -9.05 8.53 5.39
N ALA A 356 -8.53 8.20 4.21
CA ALA A 356 -7.47 8.94 3.55
C ALA A 356 -7.87 10.41 3.28
N GLU A 357 -9.10 10.67 2.85
CA GLU A 357 -9.65 12.03 2.70
C GLU A 357 -9.67 12.80 4.03
N ARG A 358 -10.14 12.19 5.13
CA ARG A 358 -10.19 12.84 6.45
C ARG A 358 -8.79 13.18 6.98
N CYS A 359 -7.86 12.24 6.91
CA CYS A 359 -6.49 12.44 7.36
C CYS A 359 -5.74 13.46 6.48
N GLY A 360 -5.80 13.28 5.16
CA GLY A 360 -5.20 14.19 4.18
C GLY A 360 -5.71 15.63 4.33
N ASN A 361 -7.01 15.84 4.52
CA ASN A 361 -7.57 17.17 4.72
C ASN A 361 -7.18 17.79 6.06
N ARG A 362 -6.99 17.01 7.14
CA ARG A 362 -6.44 17.53 8.42
C ARG A 362 -4.99 17.97 8.27
N LEU A 363 -4.15 17.16 7.64
CA LEU A 363 -2.75 17.51 7.36
C LEU A 363 -2.65 18.74 6.44
N LEU A 364 -3.51 18.84 5.43
CA LEU A 364 -3.59 20.01 4.55
C LEU A 364 -4.08 21.30 5.25
N GLN A 365 -4.75 21.20 6.40
CA GLN A 365 -5.05 22.38 7.24
C GLN A 365 -3.82 22.89 8.00
N MET A 366 -2.87 22.01 8.33
CA MET A 366 -1.58 22.39 8.93
C MET A 366 -0.64 23.01 7.89
N ASN A 367 -0.52 22.38 6.72
CA ASN A 367 0.25 22.90 5.59
C ASN A 367 -0.44 22.58 4.26
N ARG A 368 -0.90 23.61 3.55
CA ARG A 368 -1.60 23.48 2.25
C ARG A 368 -0.67 23.09 1.10
N ASP A 369 0.63 22.95 1.33
CA ASP A 369 1.65 22.66 0.31
C ASP A 369 2.11 21.20 0.25
N TRP A 370 1.77 20.36 1.24
CA TRP A 370 2.10 18.94 1.19
C TRP A 370 1.36 18.19 0.10
N LEU A 371 2.08 17.31 -0.60
CA LEU A 371 1.49 16.24 -1.40
C LEU A 371 0.90 15.19 -0.45
N VAL A 372 -0.36 14.82 -0.66
CA VAL A 372 -1.02 13.73 0.05
C VAL A 372 -0.93 12.50 -0.82
N ILE A 373 -0.13 11.53 -0.38
CA ILE A 373 0.09 10.27 -1.07
C ILE A 373 -0.86 9.22 -0.48
N VAL A 374 -1.67 8.61 -1.34
CA VAL A 374 -2.66 7.59 -0.97
C VAL A 374 -2.30 6.27 -1.65
N GLU A 375 -1.82 5.30 -0.87
CA GLU A 375 -1.53 3.97 -1.40
C GLU A 375 -2.81 3.18 -1.75
N GLY A 376 -2.67 2.16 -2.61
CA GLY A 376 -3.73 1.23 -2.98
C GLY A 376 -4.13 0.22 -1.90
N THR A 377 -5.11 -0.63 -2.22
CA THR A 377 -5.47 -1.81 -1.40
C THR A 377 -4.69 -3.05 -1.82
N GLU A 378 -4.89 -4.16 -1.10
CA GLU A 378 -4.21 -5.45 -1.30
C GLU A 378 -2.68 -5.34 -1.20
N SER A 379 -2.20 -4.70 -0.13
CA SER A 379 -0.79 -4.30 0.03
C SER A 379 -0.33 -3.37 -1.10
N SER A 380 -1.14 -2.35 -1.40
CA SER A 380 -0.84 -1.34 -2.42
C SER A 380 -0.67 -1.88 -3.84
N ASN A 381 -1.17 -3.09 -4.11
CA ASN A 381 -1.12 -3.72 -5.42
C ASN A 381 -2.33 -3.32 -6.31
N ASP A 382 -3.40 -2.75 -5.74
CA ASP A 382 -4.65 -2.43 -6.43
C ASP A 382 -5.14 -0.98 -6.20
N LEU A 383 -5.20 -0.21 -7.29
CA LEU A 383 -5.85 1.11 -7.41
C LEU A 383 -6.97 1.10 -8.48
N SER A 384 -7.44 -0.07 -8.92
CA SER A 384 -8.50 -0.21 -9.95
C SER A 384 -9.83 0.44 -9.56
N SER A 385 -10.06 0.61 -8.25
CA SER A 385 -11.25 1.27 -7.71
C SER A 385 -11.21 2.81 -7.78
N VAL A 386 -10.06 3.42 -8.08
CA VAL A 386 -9.92 4.89 -8.20
C VAL A 386 -10.83 5.47 -9.29
N CYS A 387 -11.01 4.81 -10.44
CA CYS A 387 -11.92 5.29 -11.48
C CYS A 387 -13.39 5.38 -11.03
N LYS A 388 -13.82 4.56 -10.06
CA LYS A 388 -15.19 4.55 -9.52
C LYS A 388 -15.34 5.47 -8.31
N ARG A 389 -14.28 5.62 -7.52
CA ARG A 389 -14.23 6.49 -6.35
C ARG A 389 -12.84 7.13 -6.23
N PRO A 390 -12.59 8.25 -6.95
CA PRO A 390 -11.36 9.01 -6.78
C PRO A 390 -11.35 9.66 -5.39
N ILE A 391 -10.16 10.02 -4.91
CA ILE A 391 -9.94 10.75 -3.65
C ILE A 391 -10.20 12.23 -3.93
N LEU A 392 -10.99 12.88 -3.07
CA LEU A 392 -11.32 14.30 -3.17
C LEU A 392 -10.77 15.02 -1.93
N LEU A 393 -9.73 15.82 -2.14
CA LEU A 393 -9.11 16.64 -1.09
C LEU A 393 -9.63 18.07 -1.13
N ASP A 394 -9.65 18.74 0.03
CA ASP A 394 -10.06 20.15 0.16
C ASP A 394 -9.06 21.13 -0.49
N VAL A 395 -7.87 20.64 -0.86
CA VAL A 395 -6.83 21.38 -1.59
C VAL A 395 -6.54 20.66 -2.89
N ASN A 396 -6.98 21.27 -4.00
CA ASN A 396 -6.68 20.79 -5.36
C ASN A 396 -5.17 20.69 -5.60
N HIS A 397 -4.77 19.81 -6.52
CA HIS A 397 -3.38 19.65 -6.99
C HIS A 397 -2.40 19.16 -5.91
N ARG A 398 -2.88 18.37 -4.93
CA ARG A 398 -2.04 17.75 -3.89
C ARG A 398 -2.05 16.22 -3.87
N LEU A 399 -3.04 15.60 -4.50
CA LEU A 399 -3.20 14.14 -4.50
C LEU A 399 -2.17 13.46 -5.42
N VAL A 400 -1.46 12.48 -4.86
CA VAL A 400 -0.65 11.47 -5.56
C VAL A 400 -1.16 10.08 -5.15
N TYR A 401 -1.28 9.15 -6.09
CA TYR A 401 -1.54 7.76 -5.77
C TYR A 401 -0.23 6.97 -5.63
N SER A 402 -0.22 5.94 -4.80
CA SER A 402 0.96 5.06 -4.65
C SER A 402 0.62 3.59 -4.85
N ALA A 403 1.51 2.90 -5.58
CA ALA A 403 1.43 1.47 -5.86
C ALA A 403 2.72 0.78 -5.45
N HIS A 404 2.63 -0.44 -4.91
CA HIS A 404 3.79 -1.27 -4.58
C HIS A 404 3.85 -2.46 -5.53
N VAL A 405 5.06 -2.83 -5.95
CA VAL A 405 5.27 -3.88 -6.94
C VAL A 405 6.48 -4.72 -6.56
N TYR A 406 6.25 -6.00 -6.32
CA TYR A 406 7.29 -6.95 -5.95
C TYR A 406 7.21 -8.24 -6.77
N ALA A 407 8.27 -9.04 -6.73
CA ALA A 407 8.33 -10.36 -7.39
C ALA A 407 7.14 -11.27 -7.03
N TRP A 408 6.65 -11.19 -5.79
CA TRP A 408 5.51 -11.95 -5.28
C TRP A 408 4.13 -11.32 -5.54
N SER A 409 4.07 -10.08 -6.06
CA SER A 409 2.81 -9.44 -6.46
C SER A 409 2.04 -10.28 -7.49
N GLY A 410 0.73 -10.08 -7.58
CA GLY A 410 -0.15 -10.94 -8.36
C GLY A 410 -0.42 -12.32 -7.73
N TRP A 411 0.06 -12.58 -6.52
CA TRP A 411 -0.33 -13.77 -5.75
C TRP A 411 -1.87 -13.83 -5.56
N GLY A 412 -2.44 -15.03 -5.63
CA GLY A 412 -3.89 -15.24 -5.61
C GLY A 412 -4.59 -15.09 -6.97
N SER A 413 -3.95 -14.49 -7.97
CA SER A 413 -4.47 -14.47 -9.35
C SER A 413 -4.32 -15.81 -10.07
N TRP A 414 -5.16 -16.03 -11.09
CA TRP A 414 -5.08 -17.22 -11.97
C TRP A 414 -3.78 -17.31 -12.77
N GLU A 415 -3.17 -16.17 -13.10
CA GLU A 415 -1.92 -16.07 -13.86
C GLU A 415 -0.66 -16.21 -12.98
N GLY A 416 -0.81 -16.30 -11.66
CA GLY A 416 0.31 -16.48 -10.73
C GLY A 416 1.10 -15.19 -10.42
N ARG A 417 2.24 -15.38 -9.75
CA ARG A 417 3.10 -14.28 -9.25
C ARG A 417 3.82 -13.57 -10.40
N PHE A 418 4.15 -12.29 -10.24
CA PHE A 418 4.85 -11.53 -11.29
C PHE A 418 6.21 -12.12 -11.70
N LEU A 419 6.93 -12.76 -10.77
CA LEU A 419 8.16 -13.51 -11.08
C LEU A 419 7.95 -14.70 -12.05
N GLN A 420 6.71 -15.17 -12.23
CA GLN A 420 6.33 -16.31 -13.09
C GLN A 420 5.80 -15.91 -14.46
N ARG A 421 5.44 -14.64 -14.65
CA ARG A 421 4.70 -14.18 -15.83
C ARG A 421 5.61 -13.73 -16.97
N ASP A 422 5.05 -13.77 -18.19
CA ASP A 422 5.58 -13.01 -19.31
C ASP A 422 5.26 -11.51 -19.19
N TYR A 423 5.89 -10.70 -20.05
CA TYR A 423 5.69 -9.26 -20.05
C TYR A 423 4.24 -8.84 -20.36
N ALA A 424 3.52 -9.58 -21.22
CA ALA A 424 2.19 -9.19 -21.66
C ALA A 424 1.17 -9.34 -20.53
N SER A 425 1.19 -10.46 -19.80
CA SER A 425 0.37 -10.69 -18.61
C SER A 425 0.74 -9.72 -17.49
N PHE A 426 2.04 -9.49 -17.25
CA PHE A 426 2.51 -8.50 -16.27
C PHE A 426 1.99 -7.09 -16.59
N ALA A 427 2.28 -6.58 -17.79
CA ALA A 427 1.91 -5.23 -18.22
C ALA A 427 0.38 -5.03 -18.28
N LYS A 428 -0.39 -6.07 -18.63
CA LYS A 428 -1.87 -6.05 -18.58
C LYS A 428 -2.38 -5.82 -17.15
N THR A 429 -1.85 -6.55 -16.17
CA THR A 429 -2.24 -6.36 -14.75
C THR A 429 -1.79 -5.00 -14.24
N MET A 430 -0.58 -4.54 -14.58
CA MET A 430 -0.07 -3.24 -14.15
C MET A 430 -0.90 -2.06 -14.70
N ARG A 431 -1.31 -2.13 -15.98
CA ARG A 431 -2.26 -1.16 -16.57
C ARG A 431 -3.63 -1.18 -15.88
N HIS A 432 -4.19 -2.37 -15.63
CA HIS A 432 -5.48 -2.49 -14.96
C HIS A 432 -5.45 -1.96 -13.52
N ASN A 433 -4.41 -2.31 -12.77
CA ASN A 433 -4.35 -2.02 -11.35
C ASN A 433 -4.04 -0.55 -11.06
N TRP A 434 -3.18 0.11 -11.83
CA TRP A 434 -2.79 1.50 -11.55
C TRP A 434 -2.37 2.34 -12.76
N ALA A 435 -1.73 1.77 -13.80
CA ALA A 435 -1.11 2.61 -14.83
C ALA A 435 -2.12 3.36 -15.70
N TYR A 436 -3.37 2.90 -15.77
CA TYR A 436 -4.47 3.65 -16.40
C TYR A 436 -4.65 5.07 -15.82
N ILE A 437 -4.26 5.30 -14.55
CA ILE A 437 -4.33 6.61 -13.90
C ILE A 437 -3.34 7.59 -14.54
N LEU A 438 -2.14 7.11 -14.88
CA LEU A 438 -1.13 7.87 -15.63
C LEU A 438 -1.52 8.04 -17.10
N GLU A 439 -1.92 6.94 -17.77
CA GLU A 439 -2.30 6.93 -19.19
C GLU A 439 -3.48 7.87 -19.46
N LYS A 440 -4.47 7.94 -18.55
CA LYS A 440 -5.64 8.83 -18.63
C LYS A 440 -5.44 10.20 -17.95
N GLN A 441 -4.22 10.58 -17.55
CA GLN A 441 -3.92 11.90 -16.98
C GLN A 441 -4.72 12.25 -15.70
N ILE A 442 -5.19 11.26 -14.93
CA ILE A 442 -6.09 11.46 -13.78
C ILE A 442 -5.35 12.11 -12.61
N ALA A 443 -4.19 11.55 -12.27
CA ALA A 443 -3.33 11.98 -11.17
C ALA A 443 -1.94 11.33 -11.34
N PRO A 444 -0.90 11.81 -10.62
CA PRO A 444 0.37 11.11 -10.56
C PRO A 444 0.23 9.78 -9.81
N VAL A 445 0.97 8.78 -10.29
CA VAL A 445 1.21 7.52 -9.58
C VAL A 445 2.70 7.39 -9.32
N TRP A 446 3.05 7.27 -8.05
CA TRP A 446 4.40 6.98 -7.57
C TRP A 446 4.47 5.52 -7.17
N VAL A 447 5.41 4.75 -7.72
CA VAL A 447 5.59 3.35 -7.34
C VAL A 447 6.47 3.29 -6.09
N GLY A 448 5.88 3.57 -4.92
CA GLY A 448 6.57 3.90 -3.67
C GLY A 448 7.47 2.80 -3.08
N GLU A 449 7.20 1.54 -3.43
CA GLU A 449 8.08 0.40 -3.16
C GLU A 449 8.25 -0.51 -4.38
N ILE A 450 9.51 -0.65 -4.79
CA ILE A 450 10.03 -1.68 -5.69
C ILE A 450 11.29 -2.29 -5.07
N GLY A 451 11.54 -3.57 -5.26
CA GLY A 451 12.77 -4.18 -4.73
C GLY A 451 13.11 -5.53 -5.35
N ALA A 452 14.40 -5.86 -5.33
CA ALA A 452 14.97 -7.13 -5.77
C ALA A 452 16.27 -7.43 -5.01
N PRO A 453 16.62 -8.71 -4.80
CA PRO A 453 17.79 -9.09 -4.00
C PRO A 453 19.11 -8.89 -4.75
N VAL A 454 20.20 -8.60 -4.02
CA VAL A 454 21.59 -8.54 -4.55
C VAL A 454 21.95 -9.82 -5.33
N GLN A 455 21.45 -10.97 -4.87
CA GLN A 455 21.62 -12.28 -5.51
C GLN A 455 20.25 -12.78 -6.00
N PRO A 456 19.82 -12.41 -7.21
CA PRO A 456 18.52 -12.79 -7.75
C PRO A 456 18.48 -14.24 -8.20
N SER A 457 17.30 -14.83 -8.05
CA SER A 457 16.92 -16.01 -8.80
C SER A 457 16.45 -15.63 -10.22
N VAL A 458 16.29 -16.62 -11.10
CA VAL A 458 15.73 -16.43 -12.45
C VAL A 458 14.35 -15.78 -12.40
N GLY A 459 13.52 -16.13 -11.42
CA GLY A 459 12.23 -15.48 -11.21
C GLY A 459 12.36 -14.01 -10.81
N ASP A 460 13.27 -13.69 -9.88
CA ASP A 460 13.49 -12.29 -9.45
C ASP A 460 13.98 -11.43 -10.61
N ALA A 461 14.91 -11.93 -11.41
CA ALA A 461 15.42 -11.24 -12.59
C ALA A 461 14.34 -11.04 -13.67
N ASN A 462 13.49 -12.04 -13.91
CA ASN A 462 12.36 -11.95 -14.85
C ASN A 462 11.37 -10.83 -14.44
N TYR A 463 10.95 -10.82 -13.17
CA TYR A 463 10.09 -9.74 -12.65
C TYR A 463 10.79 -8.36 -12.73
N TRP A 464 12.06 -8.28 -12.36
CA TRP A 464 12.80 -7.01 -12.34
C TRP A 464 12.92 -6.41 -13.75
N GLN A 465 13.27 -7.23 -14.75
CA GLN A 465 13.36 -6.79 -16.15
C GLN A 465 12.01 -6.32 -16.69
N HIS A 466 10.91 -7.04 -16.38
CA HIS A 466 9.57 -6.61 -16.76
C HIS A 466 9.16 -5.30 -16.06
N LEU A 467 9.49 -5.13 -14.78
CA LEU A 467 9.19 -3.90 -14.05
C LEU A 467 9.99 -2.71 -14.58
N MET A 468 11.31 -2.82 -14.75
CA MET A 468 12.15 -1.74 -15.27
C MET A 468 11.66 -1.26 -16.63
N ARG A 469 11.39 -2.20 -17.55
CA ARG A 469 10.79 -1.91 -18.86
C ARG A 469 9.44 -1.20 -18.73
N PHE A 470 8.57 -1.63 -17.83
CA PHE A 470 7.24 -1.03 -17.67
C PHE A 470 7.30 0.37 -17.04
N LEU A 471 8.21 0.61 -16.08
CA LEU A 471 8.44 1.94 -15.50
C LEU A 471 9.04 2.92 -16.53
N GLU A 472 9.87 2.43 -17.45
CA GLU A 472 10.40 3.20 -18.59
C GLU A 472 9.30 3.49 -19.63
N GLU A 473 8.57 2.47 -20.11
CA GLU A 473 7.44 2.62 -21.05
C GLU A 473 6.36 3.58 -20.51
N MET A 474 6.12 3.56 -19.20
CA MET A 474 5.18 4.47 -18.56
C MET A 474 5.79 5.82 -18.20
N ASP A 475 7.11 5.99 -18.15
CA ASP A 475 7.79 7.12 -17.49
C ASP A 475 7.20 7.38 -16.08
N ALA A 476 7.22 6.33 -15.25
CA ALA A 476 6.67 6.35 -13.89
C ALA A 476 7.71 6.86 -12.87
N ASP A 477 7.19 7.44 -11.79
CA ASP A 477 7.96 7.82 -10.60
C ASP A 477 8.12 6.59 -9.68
N PHE A 478 9.22 6.47 -8.93
CA PHE A 478 9.51 5.24 -8.17
C PHE A 478 10.15 5.47 -6.79
N GLY A 479 10.08 4.45 -5.94
CA GLY A 479 10.71 4.37 -4.64
C GLY A 479 11.33 3.00 -4.40
N TYR A 480 12.64 2.95 -4.23
CA TYR A 480 13.34 1.68 -4.03
C TYR A 480 13.34 1.23 -2.56
N TRP A 481 13.00 -0.03 -2.29
CA TRP A 481 13.16 -0.70 -1.00
C TRP A 481 14.40 -1.61 -1.05
N ALA A 482 15.49 -1.32 -0.33
CA ALA A 482 15.72 -0.18 0.56
C ALA A 482 17.20 0.25 0.60
N LEU A 483 17.46 1.40 1.22
CA LEU A 483 18.81 1.90 1.48
C LEU A 483 19.60 0.97 2.41
N ASN A 484 18.92 0.43 3.43
CA ASN A 484 19.51 -0.23 4.59
C ASN A 484 20.42 -1.42 4.22
N ALA A 485 21.57 -1.54 4.89
CA ALA A 485 22.47 -2.69 4.77
C ALA A 485 22.04 -3.90 5.62
N ARG A 486 21.35 -3.63 6.73
CA ARG A 486 21.01 -4.61 7.77
C ARG A 486 19.58 -4.44 8.26
N LYS A 487 18.93 -5.55 8.58
CA LYS A 487 17.64 -5.61 9.29
C LYS A 487 17.88 -5.50 10.79
N PRO A 488 17.08 -4.71 11.55
CA PRO A 488 17.16 -4.65 13.01
C PRO A 488 17.14 -6.05 13.65
N LYS A 489 16.17 -6.86 13.24
CA LYS A 489 15.95 -8.20 13.78
C LYS A 489 17.09 -9.15 13.44
N GLY A 490 17.88 -9.48 14.47
CA GLY A 490 19.00 -10.41 14.38
C GLY A 490 20.20 -9.90 13.58
N ASN A 491 20.26 -8.59 13.25
CA ASN A 491 21.31 -7.98 12.42
C ASN A 491 21.56 -8.74 11.10
N ALA A 492 20.50 -9.28 10.49
CA ALA A 492 20.58 -10.02 9.25
C ALA A 492 20.88 -9.07 8.08
N THR A 493 21.67 -9.53 7.09
CA THR A 493 21.89 -8.78 5.83
C THR A 493 20.55 -8.43 5.19
N GLU A 494 20.32 -7.15 4.90
CA GLU A 494 19.20 -6.74 4.09
C GLU A 494 19.48 -7.15 2.64
N ARG A 495 18.79 -8.19 2.16
CA ARG A 495 19.05 -8.75 0.83
C ARG A 495 18.76 -7.77 -0.27
N TYR A 496 17.91 -6.78 -0.02
CA TYR A 496 17.53 -5.75 -0.98
C TYR A 496 18.37 -4.48 -0.81
N GLY A 497 19.32 -4.44 0.12
CA GLY A 497 20.08 -3.23 0.46
C GLY A 497 20.86 -2.62 -0.71
N LEU A 498 20.98 -1.29 -0.68
CA LEU A 498 21.83 -0.50 -1.59
C LEU A 498 23.15 -0.05 -0.96
N LEU A 499 23.35 -0.26 0.34
CA LEU A 499 24.60 0.01 1.04
C LEU A 499 25.22 -1.27 1.61
N GLN A 500 26.54 -1.27 1.70
CA GLN A 500 27.30 -2.24 2.49
C GLN A 500 27.23 -1.90 3.99
N ASP A 501 27.75 -2.80 4.83
CA ASP A 501 27.74 -2.68 6.30
C ASP A 501 28.40 -1.39 6.85
N ASP A 502 29.20 -0.69 6.06
CA ASP A 502 29.82 0.60 6.42
C ASP A 502 28.89 1.82 6.28
N TRP A 503 27.64 1.60 5.81
CA TRP A 503 26.65 2.64 5.53
C TRP A 503 27.13 3.77 4.61
N LYS A 504 28.11 3.48 3.75
CA LYS A 504 28.80 4.46 2.89
C LYS A 504 29.11 3.93 1.49
N THR A 505 29.50 2.67 1.37
CA THR A 505 29.85 2.02 0.11
C THR A 505 28.58 1.52 -0.58
N PRO A 506 28.26 2.00 -1.81
CA PRO A 506 27.14 1.50 -2.59
C PRO A 506 27.29 0.02 -2.98
N VAL A 507 26.15 -0.66 -3.09
CA VAL A 507 26.05 -1.89 -3.88
C VAL A 507 25.85 -1.50 -5.35
N LEU A 508 26.90 -1.65 -6.16
CA LEU A 508 26.84 -1.43 -7.61
C LEU A 508 26.54 -2.76 -8.30
N ASP A 509 25.31 -2.95 -8.75
CA ASP A 509 24.85 -4.15 -9.44
C ASP A 509 23.79 -3.80 -10.50
N TYR A 510 23.15 -4.82 -11.08
CA TYR A 510 22.10 -4.69 -12.08
C TYR A 510 20.96 -3.74 -11.65
N ARG A 511 20.58 -3.74 -10.36
CA ARG A 511 19.46 -2.93 -9.83
C ARG A 511 19.82 -1.46 -9.87
N MET A 512 21.03 -1.12 -9.40
CA MET A 512 21.54 0.25 -9.42
C MET A 512 21.79 0.72 -10.86
N LYS A 513 22.29 -0.14 -11.75
CA LYS A 513 22.45 0.14 -13.19
C LYS A 513 21.11 0.53 -13.83
N ASP A 514 20.07 -0.27 -13.63
CA ASP A 514 18.77 -0.07 -14.26
C ASP A 514 18.04 1.16 -13.68
N MET A 515 18.10 1.37 -12.35
CA MET A 515 17.55 2.56 -11.71
C MET A 515 18.22 3.86 -12.16
N LEU A 516 19.54 3.85 -12.40
CA LEU A 516 20.22 5.01 -12.97
C LEU A 516 19.76 5.32 -14.41
N GLY A 517 19.28 4.32 -15.15
CA GLY A 517 18.58 4.52 -16.42
C GLY A 517 17.27 5.29 -16.23
N LEU A 518 16.42 4.84 -15.30
CA LEU A 518 15.16 5.53 -14.94
C LEU A 518 15.38 6.93 -14.35
N MET A 519 16.55 7.21 -13.76
CA MET A 519 16.96 8.52 -13.24
C MET A 519 17.52 9.46 -14.32
N ALA A 520 17.95 8.92 -15.46
CA ALA A 520 18.55 9.69 -16.55
C ALA A 520 17.53 10.11 -17.62
N ALA A 521 16.36 9.44 -17.64
CA ALA A 521 15.18 9.78 -18.44
C ALA A 521 14.36 10.92 -17.81
#